data_AF-A0A1E7IH02-F1
#
_entry.id   AF-A0A1E7IH02-F1
#
_cell.length_a   1.000
_cell.length_b   1.000
_cell.length_c   1.000
_cell.angle_alpha   90.00
_cell.angle_beta   90.00
_cell.angle_gamma   90.00
#
_symmetry.space_group_name_H-M   'P 1'
#
loop_
_entity.id
_entity.type
_entity.pdbx_description
1 polymer ?
#
loop_
_entity_poly.entity_id
_entity_poly.type
_entity_poly.pdbx_seq_one_letter_code
_entity_poly.pdbx_strand_id
1 'polypeptide(L)'
;MYDFAHGQSDSIEQVTHSICTLEFADHRPLYDWFIEQLGIFAPRQYEFARLNLGYTVMSKRKLQQLVAQKLVSGWDDPRMPTLVGMRRRGFPARAIRTFCERIGVGKSDSWIDMSVLEDCVREQLNETAPRAMCVVDPIKVVITDYPEGQEQILDAPVHPQQPEMGRRQIPFSRELYIERNDFMEDPPKKFFRLGPGREVRLRNSYVIKCNEFICDEHGKIIELHCTHDAATLGAAPEGRKVKGIIHWVSQAHALKVEVRQYDRLFNVESPGASKEGVDFIDEMNPDSMDIIPCCYAEPSLVNAEIGVPYQFERLGYFCADIDSKTDALVFNRTVT
;
A
#
# COMPACT_ATOMS: atom_id res chain seq x y z
N MET A 1 -42.40 -8.83 -2.07
CA MET A 1 -41.90 -7.57 -1.46
C MET A 1 -40.90 -7.98 -0.37
N TYR A 2 -39.86 -7.19 -0.12
CA TYR A 2 -38.79 -7.55 0.84
C TYR A 2 -39.34 -7.92 2.22
N ASP A 3 -40.24 -7.09 2.77
CA ASP A 3 -40.79 -7.26 4.13
C ASP A 3 -41.62 -8.53 4.33
N PHE A 4 -42.24 -9.06 3.26
CA PHE A 4 -42.99 -10.32 3.33
C PHE A 4 -42.09 -11.56 3.19
N ALA A 5 -40.85 -11.41 2.72
CA ALA A 5 -39.94 -12.53 2.52
C ALA A 5 -38.91 -12.65 3.65
N HIS A 6 -38.54 -11.54 4.27
CA HIS A 6 -37.43 -11.49 5.22
C HIS A 6 -37.70 -12.33 6.48
N GLY A 7 -38.73 -11.99 7.26
CA GLY A 7 -39.01 -12.68 8.53
C GLY A 7 -39.44 -14.15 8.35
N GLN A 8 -40.09 -14.46 7.24
CA GLN A 8 -40.46 -15.82 6.86
C GLN A 8 -39.22 -16.65 6.51
N SER A 9 -38.27 -16.09 5.74
CA SER A 9 -36.99 -16.76 5.47
C SER A 9 -36.23 -17.03 6.77
N ASP A 10 -36.10 -16.02 7.64
CA ASP A 10 -35.47 -16.16 8.95
C ASP A 10 -36.14 -17.25 9.79
N SER A 11 -37.47 -17.32 9.77
CA SER A 11 -38.22 -18.36 10.45
C SER A 11 -38.00 -19.76 9.86
N ILE A 12 -37.96 -19.89 8.53
CA ILE A 12 -37.75 -21.18 7.84
C ILE A 12 -36.35 -21.72 8.16
N GLU A 13 -35.36 -20.83 8.22
CA GLU A 13 -33.96 -21.16 8.54
C GLU A 13 -33.68 -21.23 10.05
N GLN A 14 -34.68 -20.98 10.90
CA GLN A 14 -34.57 -20.95 12.36
C GLN A 14 -33.52 -19.96 12.89
N VAL A 15 -33.40 -18.81 12.24
CA VAL A 15 -32.48 -17.72 12.63
C VAL A 15 -32.88 -17.17 13.99
N THR A 16 -31.99 -17.20 14.98
CA THR A 16 -32.31 -16.66 16.31
C THR A 16 -32.15 -15.15 16.40
N HIS A 17 -31.14 -14.61 15.70
CA HIS A 17 -30.78 -13.19 15.72
C HIS A 17 -30.66 -12.70 14.28
N SER A 18 -31.72 -12.05 13.78
CA SER A 18 -31.72 -11.42 12.46
C SER A 18 -31.10 -10.03 12.59
N ILE A 19 -29.88 -9.86 12.10
CA ILE A 19 -29.09 -8.63 12.30
C ILE A 19 -29.11 -7.81 11.01
N CYS A 20 -29.70 -6.62 11.05
CA CYS A 20 -29.82 -5.71 9.91
C CYS A 20 -29.34 -4.29 10.27
N THR A 21 -29.30 -3.39 9.29
CA THR A 21 -28.89 -2.01 9.54
C THR A 21 -30.08 -1.14 10.01
N LEU A 22 -29.79 0.01 10.62
CA LEU A 22 -30.81 0.94 11.15
C LEU A 22 -31.85 1.40 10.12
N GLU A 23 -31.55 1.34 8.82
CA GLU A 23 -32.52 1.63 7.76
C GLU A 23 -33.78 0.74 7.82
N PHE A 24 -33.73 -0.42 8.49
CA PHE A 24 -34.85 -1.34 8.65
C PHE A 24 -35.49 -1.30 10.05
N ALA A 25 -35.13 -0.33 10.90
CA ALA A 25 -35.70 -0.22 12.24
C ALA A 25 -37.23 0.01 12.21
N ASP A 26 -37.70 0.85 11.29
CA ASP A 26 -39.14 1.14 11.12
C ASP A 26 -39.91 -0.02 10.46
N HIS A 27 -39.20 -1.00 9.89
CA HIS A 27 -39.79 -2.20 9.29
C HIS A 27 -40.07 -3.30 10.34
N ARG A 28 -39.45 -3.22 11.52
CA ARG A 28 -39.59 -4.24 12.58
C ARG A 28 -41.04 -4.49 13.00
N PRO A 29 -41.91 -3.49 13.20
CA PRO A 29 -43.30 -3.76 13.58
C PRO A 29 -44.04 -4.64 12.55
N LEU A 30 -43.72 -4.51 11.25
CA LEU A 30 -44.29 -5.34 10.20
C LEU A 30 -43.68 -6.74 10.17
N TYR A 31 -42.36 -6.85 10.40
CA TYR A 31 -41.67 -8.12 10.57
C TYR A 31 -42.28 -8.94 11.71
N ASP A 32 -42.46 -8.33 12.88
CA ASP A 32 -43.05 -8.96 14.07
C ASP A 32 -44.52 -9.36 13.82
N TRP A 33 -45.29 -8.49 13.16
CA TRP A 33 -46.68 -8.78 12.80
C TRP A 33 -46.81 -10.04 11.94
N PHE A 34 -45.95 -10.19 10.92
CA PHE A 34 -45.99 -11.38 10.07
C PHE A 34 -45.67 -12.67 10.84
N ILE A 35 -44.68 -12.64 11.72
CA ILE A 35 -44.31 -13.79 12.54
C ILE A 35 -45.46 -14.20 13.45
N GLU A 36 -46.10 -13.22 14.10
CA GLU A 36 -47.25 -13.45 14.98
C GLU A 36 -48.45 -14.03 14.20
N GLN A 37 -48.84 -13.40 13.09
CA GLN A 37 -50.03 -13.80 12.34
C GLN A 37 -49.88 -15.17 11.66
N LEU A 38 -48.66 -15.55 11.28
CA LEU A 38 -48.40 -16.84 10.66
C LEU A 38 -48.15 -17.95 11.69
N GLY A 39 -47.95 -17.60 12.97
CA GLY A 39 -47.68 -18.58 14.04
C GLY A 39 -46.41 -19.40 13.80
N ILE A 40 -45.40 -18.78 13.18
CA ILE A 40 -44.15 -19.44 12.77
C ILE A 40 -43.05 -19.30 13.84
N PHE A 41 -41.88 -19.90 13.61
CA PHE A 41 -40.73 -19.70 14.50
C PHE A 41 -40.45 -18.19 14.63
N ALA A 42 -40.11 -17.72 15.82
CA ALA A 42 -40.02 -16.29 16.14
C ALA A 42 -38.56 -15.81 16.17
N PRO A 43 -37.94 -15.53 14.99
CA PRO A 43 -36.65 -14.85 14.93
C PRO A 43 -36.80 -13.44 15.53
N ARG A 44 -35.72 -12.91 16.10
CA ARG A 44 -35.69 -11.54 16.62
C ARG A 44 -34.79 -10.65 15.78
N GLN A 45 -35.36 -9.55 15.29
CA GLN A 45 -34.60 -8.52 14.58
C GLN A 45 -33.80 -7.64 15.56
N TYR A 46 -32.54 -7.36 15.20
CA TYR A 46 -31.66 -6.41 15.86
C TYR A 46 -30.99 -5.51 14.84
N GLU A 47 -30.97 -4.20 15.11
CA GLU A 47 -30.42 -3.21 14.18
C GLU A 47 -29.09 -2.63 14.67
N PHE A 48 -28.18 -2.34 13.75
CA PHE A 48 -26.93 -1.62 14.02
C PHE A 48 -26.68 -0.50 12.99
N ALA A 49 -25.89 0.50 13.37
CA ALA A 49 -25.50 1.58 12.47
C ALA A 49 -24.57 1.05 11.38
N ARG A 50 -24.83 1.44 10.13
CA ARG A 50 -23.99 1.05 9.01
C ARG A 50 -22.62 1.73 9.09
N LEU A 51 -21.61 1.11 8.47
CA LEU A 51 -20.32 1.73 8.27
C LEU A 51 -20.42 2.90 7.27
N ASN A 52 -19.96 4.08 7.67
CA ASN A 52 -19.62 5.17 6.75
C ASN A 52 -18.12 5.43 6.85
N LEU A 53 -17.41 5.24 5.73
CA LEU A 53 -15.96 5.45 5.64
C LEU A 53 -15.69 6.77 4.91
N GLY A 54 -14.78 7.58 5.46
CA GLY A 54 -14.39 8.86 4.87
C GLY A 54 -13.63 8.68 3.56
N TYR A 55 -13.63 9.72 2.72
CA TYR A 55 -12.89 9.80 1.45
C TYR A 55 -13.27 8.73 0.42
N THR A 56 -14.46 8.12 0.57
CA THR A 56 -15.00 7.11 -0.35
C THR A 56 -16.53 7.15 -0.38
N VAL A 57 -17.13 6.40 -1.32
CA VAL A 57 -18.58 6.28 -1.47
C VAL A 57 -19.02 4.82 -1.28
N MET A 58 -20.03 4.59 -0.44
CA MET A 58 -20.56 3.23 -0.18
C MET A 58 -21.88 2.94 -0.93
N SER A 59 -22.48 3.95 -1.56
CA SER A 59 -23.74 3.80 -2.29
C SER A 59 -23.55 2.98 -3.56
N LYS A 60 -24.32 1.89 -3.72
CA LYS A 60 -24.32 1.06 -4.95
C LYS A 60 -24.54 1.90 -6.22
N ARG A 61 -25.42 2.91 -6.16
CA ARG A 61 -25.70 3.81 -7.29
C ARG A 61 -24.45 4.62 -7.68
N LYS A 62 -23.77 5.23 -6.69
CA LYS A 62 -22.54 6.01 -6.92
C LYS A 62 -21.40 5.12 -7.44
N LEU A 63 -21.20 3.94 -6.84
CA LEU A 63 -20.20 2.97 -7.28
C LEU A 63 -20.45 2.48 -8.71
N GLN A 64 -21.71 2.19 -9.06
CA GLN A 64 -22.07 1.82 -10.43
C GLN A 64 -21.80 2.96 -11.42
N GLN A 65 -22.05 4.21 -11.02
CA GLN A 65 -21.76 5.38 -11.85
C GLN A 65 -20.24 5.53 -12.12
N LEU A 66 -19.39 5.34 -11.11
CA LEU A 66 -17.92 5.36 -11.27
C LEU A 66 -17.45 4.34 -12.31
N VAL A 67 -17.99 3.11 -12.25
CA VAL A 67 -17.64 2.04 -13.19
C VAL A 67 -18.20 2.32 -14.59
N ALA A 68 -19.49 2.69 -14.69
CA ALA A 68 -20.16 2.93 -15.96
C ALA A 68 -19.53 4.10 -16.75
N GLN A 69 -19.07 5.13 -16.04
CA GLN A 69 -18.40 6.29 -16.64
C GLN A 69 -16.89 6.10 -16.80
N LYS A 70 -16.34 4.91 -16.48
CA LYS A 70 -14.91 4.57 -16.59
C LYS A 70 -13.99 5.51 -15.78
N LEU A 71 -14.49 6.06 -14.68
CA LEU A 71 -13.70 6.85 -13.73
C LEU A 71 -12.78 5.96 -12.89
N VAL A 72 -13.13 4.68 -12.81
CA VAL A 72 -12.31 3.58 -12.30
C VAL A 72 -12.24 2.48 -13.35
N SER A 73 -11.20 1.63 -13.26
CA SER A 73 -10.95 0.53 -14.20
C SER A 73 -12.00 -0.59 -14.13
N GLY A 74 -12.68 -0.74 -12.99
CA GLY A 74 -13.70 -1.77 -12.77
C GLY A 74 -14.17 -1.84 -11.33
N TRP A 75 -14.95 -2.87 -11.01
CA TRP A 75 -15.37 -3.14 -9.62
C TRP A 75 -14.23 -3.59 -8.73
N ASP A 76 -13.15 -4.10 -9.32
CA ASP A 76 -11.91 -4.56 -8.70
C ASP A 76 -10.79 -3.52 -8.73
N ASP A 77 -11.07 -2.28 -9.18
CA ASP A 77 -10.08 -1.19 -9.13
C ASP A 77 -9.57 -1.00 -7.68
N PRO A 78 -8.24 -0.95 -7.44
CA PRO A 78 -7.68 -0.80 -6.09
C PRO A 78 -8.15 0.43 -5.31
N ARG A 79 -8.69 1.46 -5.97
CA ARG A 79 -9.25 2.65 -5.32
C ARG A 79 -10.68 2.45 -4.82
N MET A 80 -11.36 1.40 -5.28
CA MET A 80 -12.75 1.13 -4.93
C MET A 80 -12.86 0.51 -3.52
N PRO A 81 -13.88 0.89 -2.73
CA PRO A 81 -14.11 0.33 -1.38
C PRO A 81 -14.76 -1.07 -1.43
N THR A 82 -14.64 -1.78 -2.54
CA THR A 82 -15.17 -3.13 -2.71
C THR A 82 -14.20 -4.14 -2.13
N LEU A 83 -14.68 -5.27 -1.61
CA LEU A 83 -13.80 -6.31 -1.09
C LEU A 83 -12.82 -6.84 -2.14
N VAL A 84 -13.25 -6.91 -3.41
CA VAL A 84 -12.40 -7.33 -4.52
C VAL A 84 -11.35 -6.26 -4.88
N GLY A 85 -11.70 -4.97 -4.85
CA GLY A 85 -10.74 -3.87 -5.03
C GLY A 85 -9.72 -3.80 -3.90
N MET A 86 -10.17 -3.90 -2.65
CA MET A 86 -9.28 -3.98 -1.48
C MET A 86 -8.34 -5.18 -1.56
N ARG A 87 -8.83 -6.35 -2.00
CA ARG A 87 -7.99 -7.54 -2.22
C ARG A 87 -6.95 -7.29 -3.31
N ARG A 88 -7.32 -6.70 -4.45
CA ARG A 88 -6.41 -6.35 -5.54
C ARG A 88 -5.39 -5.28 -5.13
N ARG A 89 -5.78 -4.37 -4.24
CA ARG A 89 -4.87 -3.39 -3.59
C ARG A 89 -3.84 -4.06 -2.67
N GLY A 90 -4.09 -5.28 -2.20
CA GLY A 90 -3.21 -6.03 -1.30
C GLY A 90 -3.63 -6.00 0.16
N PHE A 91 -4.88 -5.66 0.48
CA PHE A 91 -5.36 -5.62 1.87
C PHE A 91 -5.52 -7.05 2.40
N PRO A 92 -4.83 -7.42 3.51
CA PRO A 92 -5.03 -8.71 4.13
C PRO A 92 -6.45 -8.83 4.68
N ALA A 93 -7.10 -9.98 4.48
CA ALA A 93 -8.42 -10.25 5.06
C ALA A 93 -8.42 -10.11 6.59
N ARG A 94 -7.28 -10.41 7.25
CA ARG A 94 -7.11 -10.22 8.69
C ARG A 94 -7.17 -8.75 9.09
N ALA A 95 -6.54 -7.85 8.34
CA ALA A 95 -6.59 -6.42 8.60
C ALA A 95 -8.02 -5.87 8.53
N ILE A 96 -8.82 -6.33 7.56
CA ILE A 96 -10.24 -5.93 7.44
C ILE A 96 -11.05 -6.41 8.65
N ARG A 97 -10.82 -7.64 9.13
CA ARG A 97 -11.49 -8.14 10.36
C ARG A 97 -11.09 -7.34 11.58
N THR A 98 -9.79 -7.06 11.74
CA THR A 98 -9.28 -6.22 12.85
C THR A 98 -9.85 -4.81 12.77
N PHE A 99 -10.03 -4.25 11.57
CA PHE A 99 -10.71 -2.97 11.39
C PHE A 99 -12.17 -3.04 11.89
N CYS A 100 -12.94 -4.07 11.48
CA CYS A 100 -14.31 -4.27 11.97
C CYS A 100 -14.40 -4.45 13.49
N GLU A 101 -13.44 -5.15 14.10
CA GLU A 101 -13.35 -5.30 15.56
C GLU A 101 -13.05 -3.96 16.24
N ARG A 102 -12.14 -3.16 15.66
CA ARG A 102 -11.68 -1.88 16.21
C ARG A 102 -12.76 -0.81 16.21
N ILE A 103 -13.55 -0.71 15.14
CA ILE A 103 -14.65 0.28 15.05
C ILE A 103 -15.85 -0.09 15.93
N GLY A 104 -15.97 -1.38 16.29
CA GLY A 104 -17.07 -1.89 17.09
C GLY A 104 -18.43 -1.87 16.38
N VAL A 105 -19.47 -2.20 17.13
CA VAL A 105 -20.86 -2.21 16.66
C VAL A 105 -21.71 -1.38 17.61
N GLY A 106 -22.37 -0.35 17.07
CA GLY A 106 -23.22 0.55 17.83
C GLY A 106 -24.50 0.91 17.07
N LYS A 107 -25.39 1.68 17.70
CA LYS A 107 -26.63 2.20 17.09
C LYS A 107 -26.54 3.69 16.71
N SER A 108 -25.36 4.30 16.84
CA SER A 108 -25.13 5.69 16.48
C SER A 108 -24.37 5.75 15.17
N ASP A 109 -24.84 6.56 14.23
CA ASP A 109 -24.10 6.80 12.99
C ASP A 109 -22.78 7.51 13.29
N SER A 110 -21.71 7.01 12.68
CA SER A 110 -20.39 7.62 12.73
C SER A 110 -19.71 7.54 11.37
N TRP A 111 -18.85 8.53 11.12
CA TRP A 111 -17.91 8.53 10.01
C TRP A 111 -16.56 8.08 10.55
N ILE A 112 -16.04 7.00 9.96
CA ILE A 112 -14.72 6.47 10.30
C ILE A 112 -13.73 7.01 9.28
N ASP A 113 -12.62 7.58 9.75
CA ASP A 113 -11.56 8.04 8.87
C ASP A 113 -10.86 6.86 8.19
N MET A 114 -10.49 7.02 6.91
CA MET A 114 -9.78 6.00 6.12
C MET A 114 -8.47 5.55 6.78
N SER A 115 -7.80 6.45 7.52
CA SER A 115 -6.55 6.14 8.24
C SER A 115 -6.69 5.00 9.22
N VAL A 116 -7.87 4.80 9.84
CA VAL A 116 -8.08 3.68 10.78
C VAL A 116 -7.99 2.33 10.07
N LEU A 117 -8.53 2.25 8.85
CA LEU A 117 -8.40 1.05 8.01
C LEU A 117 -6.95 0.85 7.54
N GLU A 118 -6.30 1.93 7.10
CA GLU A 118 -4.90 1.91 6.67
C GLU A 118 -3.95 1.52 7.82
N ASP A 119 -4.24 1.93 9.05
CA ASP A 119 -3.51 1.55 10.26
C ASP A 119 -3.61 0.04 10.50
N CYS A 120 -4.81 -0.54 10.44
CA CYS A 120 -4.99 -1.98 10.59
C CYS A 120 -4.23 -2.77 9.51
N VAL A 121 -4.17 -2.26 8.28
CA VAL A 121 -3.40 -2.86 7.19
C VAL A 121 -1.89 -2.74 7.48
N ARG A 122 -1.40 -1.57 7.88
CA ARG A 122 0.02 -1.36 8.23
C ARG A 122 0.47 -2.24 9.39
N GLU A 123 -0.33 -2.36 10.44
CA GLU A 123 -0.03 -3.21 11.60
C GLU A 123 0.13 -4.67 11.16
N GLN A 124 -0.87 -5.20 10.43
CA GLN A 124 -0.83 -6.57 9.94
C GLN A 124 0.37 -6.84 9.03
N LEU A 125 0.64 -5.93 8.07
CA LEU A 125 1.73 -6.10 7.11
C LEU A 125 3.10 -5.87 7.73
N ASN A 126 3.22 -5.02 8.74
CA ASN A 126 4.47 -4.85 9.47
C ASN A 126 4.92 -6.16 10.10
N GLU A 127 3.98 -6.97 10.58
CA GLU A 127 4.26 -8.29 11.13
C GLU A 127 4.51 -9.33 10.03
N THR A 128 3.75 -9.35 8.94
CA THR A 128 3.76 -10.52 8.04
C THR A 128 4.48 -10.34 6.70
N ALA A 129 4.72 -9.11 6.24
CA ALA A 129 5.23 -8.88 4.88
C ALA A 129 6.76 -9.10 4.79
N PRO A 130 7.29 -9.90 3.85
CA PRO A 130 8.72 -9.91 3.57
C PRO A 130 9.21 -8.53 3.13
N ARG A 131 10.45 -8.17 3.48
CA ARG A 131 11.09 -6.92 3.06
C ARG A 131 11.82 -7.13 1.74
N ALA A 132 11.75 -6.12 0.87
CA ALA A 132 12.47 -6.06 -0.39
C ALA A 132 12.85 -4.62 -0.71
N MET A 133 13.78 -4.43 -1.63
CA MET A 133 14.18 -3.12 -2.14
C MET A 133 13.60 -2.90 -3.54
N CYS A 134 13.03 -1.72 -3.73
CA CYS A 134 12.59 -1.21 -5.02
C CYS A 134 12.91 0.27 -5.06
N VAL A 135 13.44 0.74 -6.19
CA VAL A 135 13.74 2.14 -6.45
C VAL A 135 12.73 2.66 -7.46
N VAL A 136 11.94 3.64 -7.06
CA VAL A 136 10.79 4.15 -7.82
C VAL A 136 11.17 5.34 -8.70
N ASP A 137 11.99 6.27 -8.20
CA ASP A 137 12.57 7.37 -8.99
C ASP A 137 14.09 7.21 -9.06
N PRO A 138 14.61 6.41 -10.01
CA PRO A 138 16.01 6.01 -10.02
C PRO A 138 16.96 7.14 -10.40
N ILE A 139 18.07 7.21 -9.66
CA ILE A 139 19.30 7.90 -10.05
C ILE A 139 20.47 6.90 -10.02
N LYS A 140 21.31 6.93 -11.06
CA LYS A 140 22.45 6.02 -11.18
C LYS A 140 23.56 6.42 -10.19
N VAL A 141 24.16 5.43 -9.55
CA VAL A 141 25.32 5.58 -8.67
C VAL A 141 26.43 4.66 -9.17
N VAL A 142 27.62 5.22 -9.34
CA VAL A 142 28.84 4.47 -9.69
C VAL A 142 29.78 4.49 -8.50
N ILE A 143 30.09 3.31 -7.95
CA ILE A 143 31.07 3.15 -6.88
C ILE A 143 32.48 3.10 -7.51
N THR A 144 33.16 4.24 -7.57
CA THR A 144 34.36 4.44 -8.38
C THR A 144 35.55 3.59 -7.96
N ASP A 145 35.64 3.23 -6.68
CA ASP A 145 36.67 2.36 -6.11
C ASP A 145 36.27 0.87 -6.05
N TYR A 146 35.08 0.50 -6.53
CA TYR A 146 34.68 -0.90 -6.69
C TYR A 146 35.08 -1.42 -8.08
N PRO A 147 35.81 -2.56 -8.19
CA PRO A 147 36.29 -3.07 -9.47
C PRO A 147 35.18 -3.33 -10.48
N GLU A 148 35.44 -3.00 -11.75
CA GLU A 148 34.51 -3.27 -12.85
C GLU A 148 34.36 -4.78 -13.06
N GLY A 149 33.12 -5.24 -13.28
CA GLY A 149 32.79 -6.66 -13.42
C GLY A 149 32.84 -7.48 -12.13
N GLN A 150 33.25 -6.89 -10.99
CA GLN A 150 33.14 -7.56 -9.70
C GLN A 150 31.68 -7.54 -9.22
N GLU A 151 31.23 -8.68 -8.72
CA GLU A 151 29.93 -8.88 -8.11
C GLU A 151 30.10 -9.53 -6.74
N GLN A 152 29.22 -9.17 -5.81
CA GLN A 152 29.17 -9.76 -4.49
C GLN A 152 27.73 -10.00 -4.08
N ILE A 153 27.45 -11.20 -3.60
CA ILE A 153 26.15 -11.51 -3.01
C ILE A 153 26.17 -11.16 -1.53
N LEU A 154 25.38 -10.16 -1.15
CA LEU A 154 25.14 -9.78 0.23
C LEU A 154 23.97 -10.59 0.77
N ASP A 155 23.96 -10.78 2.09
CA ASP A 155 22.95 -11.59 2.74
C ASP A 155 22.21 -10.75 3.81
N ALA A 156 20.89 -10.69 3.71
CA ALA A 156 20.02 -9.88 4.56
C ALA A 156 18.82 -10.68 5.08
N PRO A 157 18.30 -10.39 6.28
CA PRO A 157 17.06 -11.03 6.75
C PRO A 157 15.88 -10.65 5.84
N VAL A 158 15.01 -11.63 5.54
CA VAL A 158 13.73 -11.36 4.85
C VAL A 158 12.85 -10.45 5.70
N HIS A 159 12.87 -10.64 7.02
CA HIS A 159 12.13 -9.83 7.97
C HIS A 159 13.00 -9.51 9.21
N PRO A 160 13.06 -8.25 9.67
CA PRO A 160 13.95 -7.86 10.76
C PRO A 160 13.61 -8.51 12.10
N GLN A 161 12.34 -8.84 12.33
CA GLN A 161 11.84 -9.41 13.58
C GLN A 161 11.38 -10.87 13.47
N GLN A 162 11.49 -11.50 12.29
CA GLN A 162 11.06 -12.89 12.05
C GLN A 162 12.19 -13.70 11.40
N PRO A 163 13.14 -14.21 12.20
CA PRO A 163 14.25 -15.02 11.69
C PRO A 163 13.80 -16.28 10.93
N GLU A 164 12.62 -16.82 11.26
CA GLU A 164 12.01 -17.99 10.64
C GLU A 164 11.62 -17.77 9.16
N MET A 165 11.41 -16.50 8.74
CA MET A 165 11.23 -16.16 7.32
C MET A 165 12.52 -16.28 6.52
N GLY A 166 13.64 -16.55 7.18
CA GLY A 166 14.93 -16.78 6.54
C GLY A 166 15.60 -15.50 6.06
N ARG A 167 16.47 -15.67 5.08
CA ARG A 167 17.40 -14.65 4.58
C ARG A 167 17.33 -14.59 3.06
N ARG A 168 17.58 -13.42 2.50
CA ARG A 168 17.57 -13.14 1.07
C ARG A 168 18.95 -12.69 0.60
N GLN A 169 19.27 -13.09 -0.62
CA GLN A 169 20.51 -12.74 -1.30
C GLN A 169 20.30 -11.48 -2.13
N ILE A 170 21.19 -10.49 -1.95
CA ILE A 170 21.11 -9.18 -2.58
C ILE A 170 22.42 -8.96 -3.34
N PRO A 171 22.41 -8.94 -4.69
CA PRO A 171 23.61 -8.69 -5.46
C PRO A 171 24.04 -7.22 -5.32
N PHE A 172 25.33 -7.03 -5.08
CA PHE A 172 26.03 -5.76 -5.04
C PHE A 172 27.03 -5.70 -6.19
N SER A 173 27.11 -4.54 -6.85
CA SER A 173 27.97 -4.29 -8.00
C SER A 173 28.46 -2.85 -7.99
N ARG A 174 29.37 -2.54 -8.91
CA ARG A 174 29.87 -1.17 -9.13
C ARG A 174 28.76 -0.15 -9.43
N GLU A 175 27.79 -0.52 -10.26
CA GLU A 175 26.69 0.35 -10.67
C GLU A 175 25.40 0.00 -9.92
N LEU A 176 24.78 1.00 -9.30
CA LEU A 176 23.58 0.87 -8.47
C LEU A 176 22.54 1.91 -8.87
N TYR A 177 21.28 1.68 -8.49
CA TYR A 177 20.25 2.70 -8.43
C TYR A 177 19.86 3.00 -6.98
N ILE A 178 19.59 4.26 -6.70
CA ILE A 178 18.96 4.75 -5.46
C ILE A 178 17.80 5.69 -5.81
N GLU A 179 17.00 6.09 -4.82
CA GLU A 179 15.99 7.14 -5.05
C GLU A 179 16.64 8.48 -5.32
N ARG A 180 16.09 9.22 -6.29
CA ARG A 180 16.47 10.62 -6.57
C ARG A 180 16.32 11.49 -5.34
N ASN A 181 15.26 11.28 -4.56
CA ASN A 181 14.99 11.99 -3.31
C ASN A 181 15.96 11.64 -2.16
N ASP A 182 16.87 10.68 -2.38
CA ASP A 182 17.96 10.36 -1.46
C ASP A 182 19.25 11.13 -1.73
N PHE A 183 19.30 11.94 -2.79
CA PHE A 183 20.39 12.87 -3.06
C PHE A 183 19.89 14.33 -3.06
N MET A 184 20.71 15.24 -2.58
CA MET A 184 20.46 16.68 -2.67
C MET A 184 21.79 17.43 -2.80
N GLU A 185 21.88 18.36 -3.74
CA GLU A 185 23.09 19.15 -4.02
C GLU A 185 23.43 20.10 -2.88
N ASP A 186 22.44 20.85 -2.36
CA ASP A 186 22.57 21.67 -1.16
C ASP A 186 21.68 21.15 0.00
N PRO A 187 22.13 20.08 0.68
CA PRO A 187 21.32 19.40 1.67
C PRO A 187 21.22 20.19 2.99
N PRO A 188 20.01 20.49 3.52
CA PRO A 188 19.86 21.18 4.79
C PRO A 188 20.38 20.34 5.96
N LYS A 189 20.58 20.96 7.14
CA LYS A 189 21.14 20.28 8.34
C LYS A 189 20.35 19.04 8.79
N LYS A 190 19.04 19.00 8.51
CA LYS A 190 18.14 17.87 8.86
C LYS A 190 18.01 16.83 7.73
N PHE A 191 18.76 16.98 6.64
CA PHE A 191 18.82 16.00 5.56
C PHE A 191 19.96 15.02 5.82
N PHE A 192 19.62 13.78 6.17
CA PHE A 192 20.58 12.76 6.57
C PHE A 192 20.98 11.78 5.46
N ARG A 193 20.58 12.06 4.22
CA ARG A 193 20.85 11.22 3.04
C ARG A 193 22.05 11.79 2.25
N LEU A 194 22.25 11.38 1.00
CA LEU A 194 23.43 11.75 0.22
C LEU A 194 23.43 13.22 -0.23
N GLY A 195 24.62 13.77 -0.31
CA GLY A 195 24.91 15.04 -0.94
C GLY A 195 26.41 15.15 -1.16
N PRO A 196 26.90 16.19 -1.85
CA PRO A 196 28.31 16.36 -2.13
C PRO A 196 29.17 16.28 -0.85
N GLY A 197 30.12 15.35 -0.81
CA GLY A 197 31.01 15.09 0.32
C GLY A 197 30.35 14.40 1.53
N ARG A 198 29.06 14.07 1.48
CA ARG A 198 28.34 13.37 2.57
C ARG A 198 28.33 11.87 2.38
N GLU A 199 28.18 11.18 3.50
CA GLU A 199 28.11 9.72 3.57
C GLU A 199 26.70 9.24 3.92
N VAL A 200 26.33 8.08 3.38
CA VAL A 200 25.11 7.36 3.74
C VAL A 200 25.40 5.87 3.82
N ARG A 201 24.64 5.13 4.62
CA ARG A 201 24.67 3.67 4.59
C ARG A 201 23.69 3.14 3.56
N LEU A 202 24.18 2.27 2.69
CA LEU A 202 23.33 1.43 1.86
C LEU A 202 22.74 0.33 2.73
N ARG A 203 21.42 0.14 2.67
CA ARG A 203 20.72 -0.86 3.48
C ARG A 203 21.33 -2.24 3.29
N ASN A 204 21.65 -2.91 4.40
CA ASN A 204 22.32 -4.23 4.45
C ASN A 204 23.64 -4.29 3.66
N SER A 205 24.32 -3.16 3.49
CA SER A 205 25.54 -3.03 2.68
C SER A 205 26.50 -2.01 3.30
N TYR A 206 27.43 -1.52 2.49
CA TYR A 206 28.50 -0.58 2.81
C TYR A 206 27.99 0.85 3.09
N VAL A 207 28.83 1.65 3.73
CA VAL A 207 28.75 3.12 3.71
C VAL A 207 29.38 3.62 2.42
N ILE A 208 28.69 4.54 1.75
CA ILE A 208 29.19 5.22 0.56
C ILE A 208 29.28 6.72 0.78
N LYS A 209 30.22 7.37 0.09
CA LYS A 209 30.43 8.82 0.10
C LYS A 209 30.24 9.37 -1.31
N CYS A 210 29.38 10.37 -1.50
CA CYS A 210 29.27 11.05 -2.80
C CYS A 210 30.44 12.02 -2.96
N ASN A 211 31.24 11.82 -4.00
CA ASN A 211 32.38 12.70 -4.31
C ASN A 211 32.02 13.69 -5.41
N GLU A 212 31.36 13.21 -6.47
CA GLU A 212 30.99 14.01 -7.64
C GLU A 212 29.59 13.62 -8.12
N PHE A 213 28.95 14.50 -8.88
CA PHE A 213 27.69 14.24 -9.54
C PHE A 213 27.71 14.82 -10.96
N ILE A 214 26.98 14.19 -11.86
CA ILE A 214 26.91 14.55 -13.27
C ILE A 214 25.49 15.03 -13.56
N CYS A 215 25.38 16.18 -14.23
CA CYS A 215 24.14 16.72 -14.73
C CYS A 215 24.03 16.55 -16.25
N ASP A 216 22.80 16.47 -16.75
CA ASP A 216 22.53 16.59 -18.18
C ASP A 216 22.57 18.05 -18.67
N GLU A 217 22.31 18.24 -19.97
CA GLU A 217 22.29 19.55 -20.63
C GLU A 217 21.25 20.53 -20.04
N HIS A 218 20.26 20.01 -19.31
CA HIS A 218 19.19 20.78 -18.67
C HIS A 218 19.42 20.98 -17.16
N GLY A 219 20.57 20.56 -16.64
CA GLY A 219 20.93 20.69 -15.24
C GLY A 219 20.29 19.65 -14.31
N LYS A 220 19.65 18.61 -14.86
CA LYS A 220 19.11 17.50 -14.06
C LYS A 220 20.23 16.53 -13.72
N ILE A 221 20.33 16.16 -12.45
CA ILE A 221 21.34 15.20 -11.97
C ILE A 221 20.98 13.79 -12.48
N ILE A 222 21.90 13.16 -13.21
CA ILE A 222 21.69 11.86 -13.86
C ILE A 222 22.54 10.75 -13.25
N GLU A 223 23.72 11.07 -12.71
CA GLU A 223 24.66 10.08 -12.19
C GLU A 223 25.43 10.64 -10.99
N LEU A 224 25.68 9.79 -9.99
CA LEU A 224 26.46 10.10 -8.80
C LEU A 224 27.71 9.22 -8.76
N HIS A 225 28.87 9.81 -8.50
CA HIS A 225 30.14 9.11 -8.35
C HIS A 225 30.49 9.05 -6.87
N CYS A 226 30.48 7.84 -6.33
CA CYS A 226 30.69 7.58 -4.92
C CYS A 226 31.89 6.68 -4.70
N THR A 227 32.51 6.77 -3.52
CA THR A 227 33.44 5.73 -3.02
C THR A 227 32.77 4.95 -1.90
N HIS A 228 33.24 3.75 -1.60
CA HIS A 228 32.72 2.94 -0.50
C HIS A 228 33.77 2.70 0.59
N ASP A 229 33.31 2.46 1.82
CA ASP A 229 34.17 2.05 2.92
C ASP A 229 34.07 0.54 3.11
N ALA A 230 35.08 -0.20 2.61
CA ALA A 230 35.12 -1.66 2.64
C ALA A 230 35.03 -2.26 4.06
N ALA A 231 35.41 -1.50 5.11
CA ALA A 231 35.36 -1.96 6.49
C ALA A 231 33.94 -1.89 7.11
N THR A 232 32.96 -1.35 6.39
CA THR A 232 31.62 -1.05 6.95
C THR A 232 30.54 -2.08 6.63
N LEU A 233 30.89 -3.19 5.97
CA LEU A 233 29.95 -4.30 5.76
C LEU A 233 29.61 -4.95 7.10
N GLY A 234 28.36 -4.79 7.55
CA GLY A 234 27.91 -5.31 8.85
C GLY A 234 28.50 -4.61 10.08
N ALA A 235 29.39 -3.63 9.92
CA ALA A 235 30.06 -2.90 10.99
C ALA A 235 29.84 -1.38 10.88
N ALA A 236 29.88 -0.68 12.01
CA ALA A 236 29.84 0.78 12.02
C ALA A 236 31.19 1.36 11.54
N PRO A 237 31.20 2.52 10.84
CA PRO A 237 32.45 3.17 10.45
C PRO A 237 33.23 3.64 11.68
N GLU A 238 34.53 3.39 11.70
CA GLU A 238 35.40 3.82 12.79
C GLU A 238 35.57 5.34 12.79
N GLY A 239 35.50 5.95 13.99
CA GLY A 239 35.77 7.38 14.19
C GLY A 239 34.73 8.37 13.65
N ARG A 240 33.64 7.91 13.02
CA ARG A 240 32.59 8.79 12.48
C ARG A 240 31.19 8.19 12.58
N LYS A 241 30.15 9.05 12.54
CA LYS A 241 28.74 8.65 12.59
C LYS A 241 28.05 8.93 11.27
N VAL A 242 27.46 7.90 10.68
CA VAL A 242 26.60 8.01 9.50
C VAL A 242 25.14 7.97 9.95
N LYS A 243 24.37 9.01 9.63
CA LYS A 243 23.01 9.21 10.17
C LYS A 243 21.91 8.58 9.32
N GLY A 244 22.10 8.50 8.00
CA GLY A 244 21.10 7.99 7.07
C GLY A 244 21.37 6.56 6.62
N ILE A 245 20.27 5.86 6.37
CA ILE A 245 20.27 4.57 5.68
C ILE A 245 19.28 4.69 4.51
N ILE A 246 19.71 4.32 3.31
CA ILE A 246 18.89 4.35 2.09
C ILE A 246 18.83 2.97 1.46
N HIS A 247 17.72 2.66 0.79
CA HIS A 247 17.61 1.46 -0.04
C HIS A 247 18.25 1.70 -1.40
N TRP A 248 18.55 0.61 -2.10
CA TRP A 248 19.28 0.62 -3.35
C TRP A 248 19.03 -0.70 -4.08
N VAL A 249 19.35 -0.75 -5.37
CA VAL A 249 19.37 -2.00 -6.15
C VAL A 249 20.59 -2.00 -7.07
N SER A 250 21.16 -3.18 -7.36
CA SER A 250 22.23 -3.32 -8.35
C SER A 250 21.68 -3.13 -9.76
N GLN A 251 22.29 -2.25 -10.55
CA GLN A 251 21.83 -1.94 -11.91
C GLN A 251 21.84 -3.18 -12.82
N ALA A 252 22.88 -4.02 -12.73
CA ALA A 252 23.03 -5.20 -13.58
C ALA A 252 22.00 -6.30 -13.28
N HIS A 253 21.45 -6.32 -12.07
CA HIS A 253 20.57 -7.39 -11.57
C HIS A 253 19.13 -6.94 -11.32
N ALA A 254 18.87 -5.63 -11.40
CA ALA A 254 17.56 -5.10 -11.08
C ALA A 254 16.51 -5.52 -12.10
N LEU A 255 15.34 -5.88 -11.60
CA LEU A 255 14.17 -6.13 -12.43
C LEU A 255 13.52 -4.80 -12.77
N LYS A 256 13.26 -4.56 -14.05
CA LYS A 256 12.45 -3.42 -14.46
C LYS A 256 10.98 -3.71 -14.16
N VAL A 257 10.34 -2.84 -13.39
CA VAL A 257 8.95 -3.03 -12.94
C VAL A 257 8.13 -1.74 -13.10
N GLU A 258 6.82 -1.88 -13.23
CA GLU A 258 5.86 -0.79 -13.10
C GLU A 258 5.39 -0.70 -11.64
N VAL A 259 5.31 0.51 -11.09
CA VAL A 259 4.74 0.76 -9.77
C VAL A 259 3.53 1.68 -9.90
N ARG A 260 2.40 1.26 -9.35
CA ARG A 260 1.16 2.02 -9.27
C ARG A 260 0.98 2.55 -7.86
N GLN A 261 1.10 3.86 -7.69
CA GLN A 261 0.87 4.52 -6.41
C GLN A 261 -0.59 4.93 -6.31
N TYR A 262 -1.31 4.40 -5.33
CA TYR A 262 -2.70 4.80 -5.07
C TYR A 262 -2.79 5.78 -3.91
N ASP A 263 -3.73 6.71 -4.03
CA ASP A 263 -4.16 7.60 -2.96
C ASP A 263 -5.69 7.47 -2.78
N ARG A 264 -6.27 8.27 -1.88
CA ARG A 264 -7.70 8.38 -1.65
C ARG A 264 -8.42 8.75 -2.95
N LEU A 265 -9.59 8.15 -3.19
CA LEU A 265 -10.37 8.36 -4.42
C LEU A 265 -11.03 9.74 -4.46
N PHE A 266 -11.30 10.34 -3.30
CA PHE A 266 -11.91 11.66 -3.15
C PHE A 266 -11.06 12.55 -2.27
N ASN A 267 -11.07 13.86 -2.55
CA ASN A 267 -10.35 14.87 -1.77
C ASN A 267 -11.11 15.37 -0.54
N VAL A 268 -12.39 15.01 -0.43
CA VAL A 268 -13.29 15.42 0.65
C VAL A 268 -13.62 14.23 1.55
N GLU A 269 -13.80 14.49 2.84
CA GLU A 269 -14.10 13.46 3.85
C GLU A 269 -15.45 12.77 3.59
N SER A 270 -16.48 13.52 3.17
CA SER A 270 -17.83 12.99 2.93
C SER A 270 -18.31 13.27 1.50
N PRO A 271 -17.87 12.49 0.50
CA PRO A 271 -18.16 12.77 -0.91
C PRO A 271 -19.65 12.65 -1.27
N GLY A 272 -20.16 13.70 -1.92
CA GLY A 272 -21.55 13.93 -2.28
C GLY A 272 -22.48 14.14 -1.09
N ALA A 273 -21.96 14.71 0.00
CA ALA A 273 -22.75 15.31 1.09
C ALA A 273 -22.92 16.84 0.93
N SER A 274 -22.25 17.44 -0.07
CA SER A 274 -22.29 18.87 -0.41
C SER A 274 -23.69 19.35 -0.82
N LYS A 275 -23.97 20.64 -0.59
CA LYS A 275 -25.26 21.30 -0.93
C LYS A 275 -25.47 21.40 -2.45
N GLU A 276 -26.73 21.62 -2.85
CA GLU A 276 -27.25 21.59 -4.23
C GLU A 276 -26.29 22.12 -5.30
N GLY A 277 -26.00 21.28 -6.30
CA GLY A 277 -25.35 21.66 -7.56
C GLY A 277 -23.96 21.05 -7.84
N VAL A 278 -23.32 20.41 -6.85
CA VAL A 278 -22.01 19.74 -7.04
C VAL A 278 -22.20 18.24 -7.16
N ASP A 279 -21.75 17.64 -8.27
CA ASP A 279 -21.72 16.17 -8.41
C ASP A 279 -20.54 15.62 -7.58
N PHE A 280 -20.71 14.46 -6.96
CA PHE A 280 -19.64 13.83 -6.18
C PHE A 280 -18.44 13.46 -7.05
N ILE A 281 -18.62 13.33 -8.37
CA ILE A 281 -17.55 13.12 -9.34
C ILE A 281 -16.57 14.30 -9.36
N ASP A 282 -17.07 15.53 -9.19
CA ASP A 282 -16.23 16.73 -9.19
C ASP A 282 -15.33 16.81 -7.95
N GLU A 283 -15.62 16.01 -6.92
CA GLU A 283 -14.85 15.92 -5.68
C GLU A 283 -13.77 14.81 -5.72
N MET A 284 -13.65 14.11 -6.86
CA MET A 284 -12.65 13.05 -7.05
C MET A 284 -11.23 13.61 -6.99
N ASN A 285 -10.31 12.79 -6.49
CA ASN A 285 -8.90 13.09 -6.49
C ASN A 285 -8.29 12.73 -7.86
N PRO A 286 -7.85 13.72 -8.67
CA PRO A 286 -7.18 13.45 -9.94
C PRO A 286 -5.87 12.69 -9.74
N ASP A 287 -5.23 12.86 -8.59
CA ASP A 287 -3.96 12.21 -8.21
C ASP A 287 -4.20 10.90 -7.43
N SER A 288 -5.41 10.34 -7.50
CA SER A 288 -5.77 9.07 -6.83
C SER A 288 -4.96 7.86 -7.31
N MET A 289 -4.31 7.98 -8.46
CA MET A 289 -3.42 6.96 -9.02
C MET A 289 -2.31 7.61 -9.85
N ASP A 290 -1.07 7.26 -9.55
CA ASP A 290 0.11 7.58 -10.36
C ASP A 290 0.78 6.29 -10.84
N ILE A 291 1.07 6.19 -12.14
CA ILE A 291 1.67 5.01 -12.77
C ILE A 291 3.11 5.35 -13.16
N ILE A 292 4.05 4.64 -12.56
CA ILE A 292 5.48 4.85 -12.76
C ILE A 292 6.03 3.63 -13.53
N PRO A 293 6.27 3.75 -14.84
CA PRO A 293 6.54 2.60 -15.72
C PRO A 293 7.99 2.07 -15.66
N CYS A 294 8.89 2.81 -15.04
CA CYS A 294 10.33 2.55 -15.06
C CYS A 294 10.92 2.59 -13.66
N CYS A 295 10.56 1.61 -12.83
CA CYS A 295 11.13 1.37 -11.52
C CYS A 295 12.10 0.18 -11.57
N TYR A 296 12.93 0.03 -10.55
CA TYR A 296 13.93 -1.03 -10.45
C TYR A 296 13.83 -1.77 -9.12
N ALA A 297 13.49 -3.05 -9.18
CA ALA A 297 13.30 -3.92 -8.02
C ALA A 297 14.45 -4.91 -7.83
N GLU A 298 14.72 -5.36 -6.60
CA GLU A 298 15.71 -6.40 -6.34
C GLU A 298 15.31 -7.74 -7.00
N PRO A 299 16.27 -8.57 -7.46
CA PRO A 299 15.98 -9.78 -8.25
C PRO A 299 15.21 -10.87 -7.50
N SER A 300 15.17 -10.82 -6.16
CA SER A 300 14.38 -11.74 -5.34
C SER A 300 12.88 -11.67 -5.66
N LEU A 301 12.41 -10.58 -6.26
CA LEU A 301 11.02 -10.34 -6.63
C LEU A 301 10.62 -10.94 -7.98
N VAL A 302 11.51 -11.63 -8.70
CA VAL A 302 11.20 -12.23 -10.02
C VAL A 302 10.02 -13.19 -9.97
N ASN A 303 9.86 -13.88 -8.84
CA ASN A 303 8.76 -14.83 -8.58
C ASN A 303 7.76 -14.26 -7.57
N ALA A 304 7.59 -12.94 -7.49
CA ALA A 304 6.62 -12.33 -6.59
C ALA A 304 5.21 -12.88 -6.86
N GLU A 305 4.59 -13.44 -5.83
CA GLU A 305 3.25 -14.02 -5.95
C GLU A 305 2.19 -12.92 -6.02
N ILE A 306 1.22 -13.10 -6.92
CA ILE A 306 0.13 -12.15 -7.14
C ILE A 306 -0.69 -11.98 -5.86
N GLY A 307 -0.87 -10.73 -5.44
CA GLY A 307 -1.59 -10.36 -4.23
C GLY A 307 -0.84 -10.63 -2.92
N VAL A 308 0.39 -11.16 -2.95
CA VAL A 308 1.24 -11.29 -1.76
C VAL A 308 1.94 -9.94 -1.51
N PRO A 309 1.75 -9.31 -0.32
CA PRO A 309 2.36 -8.02 -0.04
C PRO A 309 3.82 -8.15 0.43
N TYR A 310 4.65 -7.22 -0.03
CA TYR A 310 6.03 -6.98 0.35
C TYR A 310 6.15 -5.58 0.95
N GLN A 311 7.01 -5.41 1.95
CA GLN A 311 7.44 -4.07 2.36
C GLN A 311 8.60 -3.63 1.47
N PHE A 312 8.37 -2.65 0.60
CA PHE A 312 9.46 -1.96 -0.07
C PHE A 312 10.07 -0.98 0.92
N GLU A 313 11.33 -1.24 1.29
CA GLU A 313 11.97 -0.54 2.40
C GLU A 313 11.93 0.99 2.18
N ARG A 314 11.43 1.71 3.19
CA ARG A 314 11.23 3.19 3.21
C ARG A 314 10.15 3.75 2.28
N LEU A 315 9.49 2.93 1.47
CA LEU A 315 8.46 3.37 0.52
C LEU A 315 7.04 3.03 0.97
N GLY A 316 6.84 1.85 1.58
CA GLY A 316 5.53 1.36 2.00
C GLY A 316 5.35 -0.12 1.69
N TYR A 317 4.10 -0.55 1.62
CA TYR A 317 3.74 -1.93 1.28
C TYR A 317 3.17 -2.02 -0.13
N PHE A 318 3.59 -3.05 -0.86
CA PHE A 318 3.25 -3.25 -2.26
C PHE A 318 2.92 -4.72 -2.52
N CYS A 319 2.03 -5.01 -3.46
CA CYS A 319 1.78 -6.38 -3.90
C CYS A 319 1.83 -6.48 -5.43
N ALA A 320 2.21 -7.63 -5.95
CA ALA A 320 2.17 -7.88 -7.39
C ALA A 320 0.70 -7.91 -7.87
N ASP A 321 0.36 -7.09 -8.86
CA ASP A 321 -0.97 -7.01 -9.44
C ASP A 321 -1.23 -8.15 -10.44
N ILE A 322 -2.49 -8.50 -10.66
CA ILE A 322 -2.92 -9.49 -11.66
C ILE A 322 -2.48 -9.15 -13.09
N ASP A 323 -2.18 -7.88 -13.38
CA ASP A 323 -1.65 -7.42 -14.66
C ASP A 323 -0.17 -7.81 -14.88
N SER A 324 0.51 -8.32 -13.85
CA SER A 324 1.91 -8.75 -13.92
C SER A 324 2.10 -9.92 -14.89
N LYS A 325 3.21 -9.89 -15.64
CA LYS A 325 3.66 -10.94 -16.56
C LYS A 325 5.09 -11.34 -16.21
N THR A 326 5.54 -12.47 -16.75
CA THR A 326 6.90 -13.01 -16.52
C THR A 326 8.01 -11.96 -16.72
N ASP A 327 7.90 -11.12 -17.75
CA ASP A 327 8.90 -10.10 -18.09
C ASP A 327 8.44 -8.66 -17.79
N ALA A 328 7.30 -8.50 -17.12
CA ALA A 328 6.71 -7.19 -16.83
C ALA A 328 5.91 -7.25 -15.51
N LEU A 329 6.62 -7.12 -14.39
CA LEU A 329 5.99 -7.09 -13.08
C LEU A 329 5.35 -5.73 -12.82
N VAL A 330 4.15 -5.76 -12.23
CA VAL A 330 3.38 -4.57 -11.86
C VAL A 330 3.11 -4.64 -10.36
N PHE A 331 3.51 -3.61 -9.62
CA PHE A 331 3.29 -3.54 -8.18
C PHE A 331 2.31 -2.44 -7.81
N ASN A 332 1.25 -2.81 -7.09
CA ASN A 332 0.29 -1.87 -6.51
C ASN A 332 0.76 -1.45 -5.12
N ARG A 333 0.81 -0.14 -4.84
CA ARG A 333 0.99 0.36 -3.47
C ARG A 333 -0.27 0.06 -2.65
N THR A 334 -0.13 -0.79 -1.66
CA THR A 334 -1.19 -1.15 -0.73
C THR A 334 -1.46 0.00 0.24
N VAL A 335 -0.43 0.42 0.97
CA VAL A 335 -0.45 1.51 1.95
C VAL A 335 0.97 2.04 2.19
N THR A 336 1.09 3.33 2.50
CA THR A 336 2.35 3.99 2.90
C THR A 336 2.61 3.88 4.39
#